data_AF-V5GPK4-F1
#
_entry.id   AF-V5GPK4-F1
#
_cell.length_a   1.000
_cell.length_b   1.000
_cell.length_c   1.000
_cell.angle_alpha   90.00
_cell.angle_beta   90.00
_cell.angle_gamma   90.00
#
_symmetry.space_group_name_H-M   'P 1'
#
loop_
_entity.id
_entity.type
_entity.pdbx_description
1 polymer ?
#
loop_
_entity_poly.entity_id
_entity_poly.type
_entity_poly.pdbx_seq_one_letter_code
_entity_poly.pdbx_strand_id
1 'polypeptide(L)'
;MSCSASGEKGPPLIIFKGKYVWDKWVAPPGNEFPNTTYAATSNGWMESSVFKNYFGKSFLNYIGKERPVLVIYDGHSTHLNIEVINIAIENNITILKLPPHTSHILQPLDLSVFKSLKTRWDQKLVGWQRKNVGSKIPKIIFSKLIGEIWTESTPQVIKNGLVKAGIFPFNKDVVPKEAFDPTALKRWENQHYHIW
;
A
#
# COMPACT_ATOMS: atom_id res chain seq x y z
N MET A 1 0.50 -0.94 -3.35
CA MET A 1 -0.25 -2.15 -2.92
C MET A 1 -1.17 -1.75 -1.78
N SER A 2 -2.24 -2.50 -1.54
CA SER A 2 -3.20 -2.26 -0.45
C SER A 2 -3.65 -3.59 0.15
N CYS A 3 -4.16 -3.56 1.38
CA CYS A 3 -4.67 -4.73 2.08
C CYS A 3 -5.68 -4.32 3.17
N SER A 4 -6.49 -5.27 3.62
CA SER A 4 -7.52 -5.06 4.66
C SER A 4 -7.16 -5.73 5.98
N ALA A 5 -7.88 -5.34 7.05
CA ALA A 5 -7.78 -5.97 8.37
C ALA A 5 -8.19 -7.46 8.38
N SER A 6 -9.06 -7.89 7.45
CA SER A 6 -9.43 -9.30 7.26
C SER A 6 -8.28 -10.14 6.68
N GLY A 7 -7.17 -9.52 6.28
CA GLY A 7 -6.03 -10.17 5.64
C GLY A 7 -6.18 -10.30 4.13
N GLU A 8 -7.16 -9.63 3.53
CA GLU A 8 -7.35 -9.63 2.08
C GLU A 8 -6.38 -8.67 1.39
N LYS A 9 -6.03 -9.04 0.16
CA LYS A 9 -5.06 -8.33 -0.67
C LYS A 9 -5.80 -7.50 -1.71
N GLY A 10 -5.47 -6.22 -1.75
CA GLY A 10 -5.94 -5.34 -2.82
C GLY A 10 -5.10 -5.46 -4.08
N PRO A 11 -5.68 -5.11 -5.24
CA PRO A 11 -4.97 -5.16 -6.50
C PRO A 11 -3.77 -4.19 -6.48
N PRO A 12 -2.59 -4.64 -6.93
CA PRO A 12 -1.44 -3.77 -7.04
C PRO A 12 -1.63 -2.76 -8.18
N LEU A 13 -1.07 -1.57 -7.98
CA LEU A 13 -0.80 -0.62 -9.04
C LEU A 13 0.69 -0.68 -9.34
N ILE A 14 1.06 -1.01 -10.58
CA ILE A 14 2.44 -1.02 -11.05
C ILE A 14 2.67 0.23 -11.90
N ILE A 15 3.64 1.06 -11.50
CA ILE A 15 4.00 2.29 -12.19
C ILE A 15 5.36 2.10 -12.85
N PHE A 16 5.40 2.21 -14.16
CA PHE A 16 6.64 2.13 -14.92
C PHE A 16 7.17 3.52 -15.26
N LYS A 17 8.50 3.67 -15.22
CA LYS A 17 9.14 4.82 -15.84
C LYS A 17 8.92 4.78 -17.36
N GLY A 18 8.26 5.81 -17.91
CA GLY A 18 7.91 5.94 -19.32
C GLY A 18 6.76 6.93 -19.57
N LYS A 19 6.47 7.21 -20.85
CA LYS A 19 5.38 8.12 -21.25
C LYS A 19 4.02 7.41 -21.38
N TYR A 20 4.03 6.15 -21.81
CA TYR A 20 2.84 5.33 -22.05
C TYR A 20 3.08 3.92 -21.54
N VAL A 21 2.01 3.21 -21.16
CA VAL A 21 2.06 1.77 -20.91
C VAL A 21 2.01 1.04 -22.25
N TRP A 22 2.87 0.04 -22.41
CA TRP A 22 2.93 -0.80 -23.60
C TRP A 22 2.50 -2.22 -23.26
N ASP A 23 1.86 -2.94 -24.17
CA ASP A 23 1.38 -4.31 -23.95
C ASP A 23 2.51 -5.25 -23.50
N LYS A 24 3.72 -5.06 -24.04
CA LYS A 24 4.93 -5.79 -23.66
C LYS A 24 5.45 -5.50 -22.23
N TRP A 25 4.77 -4.68 -21.45
CA TRP A 25 5.09 -4.40 -20.04
C TRP A 25 4.10 -5.05 -19.08
N VAL A 26 2.89 -5.34 -19.55
CA VAL A 26 1.78 -5.86 -18.76
C VAL A 26 1.87 -7.38 -18.70
N ALA A 27 1.58 -7.96 -17.54
CA ALA A 27 1.44 -9.41 -17.46
C ALA A 27 0.19 -9.85 -18.25
N PRO A 28 0.29 -10.91 -19.07
CA PRO A 28 -0.84 -11.44 -19.81
C PRO A 28 -1.89 -12.01 -18.85
N PRO A 29 -3.17 -12.03 -19.24
CA PRO A 29 -4.25 -12.52 -18.39
C PRO A 29 -3.97 -13.91 -17.80
N GLY A 30 -4.15 -14.04 -16.49
CA GLY A 30 -3.88 -15.26 -15.72
C GLY A 30 -2.45 -15.38 -15.20
N ASN A 31 -1.56 -14.41 -15.48
CA ASN A 31 -0.21 -14.35 -14.93
C ASN A 31 0.03 -13.12 -14.03
N GLU A 32 -0.99 -12.29 -13.83
CA GLU A 32 -1.04 -11.16 -12.93
C GLU A 32 -1.78 -11.50 -11.63
N PHE A 33 -1.62 -10.64 -10.62
CA PHE A 33 -2.59 -10.64 -9.53
C PHE A 33 -3.92 -10.04 -10.03
N PRO A 34 -5.08 -10.61 -9.70
CA PRO A 34 -6.37 -10.15 -10.22
C PRO A 34 -6.57 -8.64 -10.08
N ASN A 35 -7.05 -8.00 -11.16
CA ASN A 35 -7.30 -6.56 -11.25
C ASN A 35 -6.06 -5.66 -11.09
N THR A 36 -4.85 -6.19 -11.30
CA THR A 36 -3.62 -5.37 -11.34
C THR A 36 -3.78 -4.22 -12.33
N THR A 37 -3.52 -3.00 -11.86
CA THR A 37 -3.57 -1.79 -12.68
C THR A 37 -2.16 -1.36 -13.05
N TYR A 38 -2.00 -0.79 -14.26
CA TYR A 38 -0.71 -0.33 -14.76
C TYR A 38 -0.77 1.16 -15.10
N ALA A 39 0.30 1.88 -14.79
CA ALA A 39 0.47 3.27 -15.19
C ALA A 39 1.91 3.52 -15.65
N ALA A 40 2.12 4.64 -16.33
CA ALA A 40 3.45 5.11 -16.72
C ALA A 40 3.60 6.58 -16.33
N THR A 41 4.73 6.90 -15.70
CA THR A 41 5.11 8.28 -15.35
C THR A 41 6.55 8.54 -15.77
N SER A 42 6.89 9.79 -16.04
CA SER A 42 8.20 10.17 -16.59
C SER A 42 9.38 9.73 -15.69
N ASN A 43 9.15 9.71 -14.38
CA ASN A 43 10.12 9.36 -13.35
C ASN A 43 9.88 7.98 -12.71
N GLY A 44 8.76 7.31 -13.02
CA GLY A 44 8.36 6.03 -12.44
C GLY A 44 7.77 6.13 -11.04
N TRP A 45 7.58 7.34 -10.52
CA TRP A 45 6.94 7.60 -9.24
C TRP A 45 5.44 7.80 -9.40
N MET A 46 4.70 7.65 -8.31
CA MET A 46 3.28 8.01 -8.28
C MET A 46 3.13 9.52 -8.51
N GLU A 47 2.16 9.90 -9.33
CA GLU A 47 1.71 11.28 -9.53
C GLU A 47 0.25 11.40 -9.07
N SER A 48 -0.21 12.60 -8.70
CA SER A 48 -1.58 12.80 -8.18
C SER A 48 -2.66 12.37 -9.18
N SER A 49 -2.44 12.56 -10.48
CA SER A 49 -3.37 12.13 -11.54
C SER A 49 -3.49 10.60 -11.62
N VAL A 50 -2.36 9.89 -11.49
CA VAL A 50 -2.31 8.42 -11.45
C VAL A 50 -3.00 7.90 -10.20
N PHE A 51 -2.73 8.50 -9.05
CA PHE A 51 -3.37 8.11 -7.79
C PHE A 51 -4.88 8.31 -7.84
N LYS A 52 -5.36 9.45 -8.35
CA LYS A 52 -6.80 9.69 -8.54
C LYS A 52 -7.45 8.62 -9.40
N ASN A 53 -6.85 8.35 -10.57
CA ASN A 53 -7.38 7.35 -11.50
C ASN A 53 -7.45 5.96 -10.85
N TYR A 54 -6.39 5.57 -10.14
CA TYR A 54 -6.38 4.32 -9.38
C TYR A 54 -7.45 4.31 -8.29
N PHE A 55 -7.57 5.38 -7.50
CA PHE A 55 -8.52 5.47 -6.41
C PHE A 55 -9.96 5.31 -6.93
N GLY A 56 -10.36 6.12 -7.91
CA GLY A 56 -11.72 6.12 -8.44
C GLY A 56 -12.07 4.91 -9.31
N LYS A 57 -11.12 4.38 -10.11
CA LYS A 57 -11.42 3.33 -11.11
C LYS A 57 -11.04 1.92 -10.67
N SER A 58 -10.08 1.78 -9.76
CA SER A 58 -9.58 0.46 -9.33
C SER A 58 -9.87 0.19 -7.86
N PHE A 59 -9.51 1.11 -6.98
CA PHE A 59 -9.65 0.91 -5.54
C PHE A 59 -11.11 0.84 -5.09
N LEU A 60 -11.96 1.76 -5.54
CA LEU A 60 -13.40 1.74 -5.21
C LEU A 60 -14.09 0.44 -5.63
N ASN A 61 -13.71 -0.12 -6.78
CA ASN A 61 -14.25 -1.38 -7.27
C ASN A 61 -13.79 -2.59 -6.43
N TYR A 62 -12.68 -2.46 -5.71
CA TYR A 62 -12.12 -3.53 -4.88
C TYR A 62 -12.68 -3.57 -3.45
N ILE A 63 -12.91 -2.41 -2.82
CA ILE A 63 -13.28 -2.33 -1.38
C ILE A 63 -14.73 -2.73 -1.05
N GLY A 64 -15.43 -3.38 -1.97
CA GLY A 64 -16.81 -3.83 -1.78
C GLY A 64 -17.82 -2.70 -1.59
N LYS A 65 -19.05 -3.07 -1.19
CA LYS A 65 -20.16 -2.14 -0.97
C LYS A 65 -20.36 -1.73 0.50
N GLU A 66 -19.70 -2.42 1.43
CA GLU A 66 -19.83 -2.15 2.87
C GLU A 66 -19.27 -0.77 3.21
N ARG A 67 -19.98 -0.03 4.07
CA ARG A 67 -19.63 1.34 4.49
C ARG A 67 -19.99 1.55 5.96
N PRO A 68 -19.29 2.43 6.71
CA PRO A 68 -18.15 3.26 6.28
C PRO A 68 -16.85 2.46 6.09
N VAL A 69 -15.90 3.01 5.32
CA VAL A 69 -14.54 2.43 5.15
C VAL A 69 -13.48 3.41 5.66
N LEU A 70 -12.51 2.90 6.41
CA LEU A 70 -11.32 3.64 6.82
C LEU A 70 -10.13 3.25 5.93
N VAL A 71 -9.57 4.23 5.22
CA VAL A 71 -8.35 4.08 4.42
C VAL A 71 -7.19 4.71 5.17
N ILE A 72 -6.20 3.91 5.54
CA ILE A 72 -4.98 4.39 6.18
C ILE A 72 -3.89 4.56 5.12
N TYR A 73 -3.36 5.77 5.03
CA TYR A 73 -2.44 6.21 3.98
C TYR A 73 -1.09 6.63 4.58
N ASP A 74 0.02 6.17 4.00
CA ASP A 74 1.39 6.38 4.52
C ASP A 74 1.92 7.81 4.36
N GLY A 75 1.20 8.66 3.64
CA GLY A 75 1.56 10.06 3.50
C GLY A 75 2.66 10.34 2.47
N HIS A 76 3.04 9.36 1.63
CA HIS A 76 3.98 9.62 0.53
C HIS A 76 3.51 10.81 -0.31
N SER A 77 4.44 11.64 -0.74
CA SER A 77 4.28 13.04 -1.22
C SER A 77 3.50 13.22 -2.53
N THR A 78 2.65 12.28 -2.90
CA THR A 78 1.57 12.57 -3.84
C THR A 78 0.47 13.29 -3.11
N HIS A 79 0.38 14.61 -3.36
CA HIS A 79 -0.66 15.48 -2.83
C HIS A 79 -2.02 14.78 -2.96
N LEU A 80 -2.61 14.37 -1.82
CA LEU A 80 -4.02 13.99 -1.73
C LEU A 80 -4.81 15.16 -2.32
N ASN A 81 -5.22 15.00 -3.57
CA ASN A 81 -5.92 16.04 -4.30
C ASN A 81 -7.34 16.17 -3.74
N ILE A 82 -7.91 17.38 -3.78
CA ILE A 82 -9.31 17.63 -3.40
C ILE A 82 -10.27 16.70 -4.12
N GLU A 83 -9.97 16.34 -5.37
CA GLU A 83 -10.76 15.39 -6.14
C GLU A 83 -10.81 13.99 -5.49
N VAL A 84 -9.70 13.50 -4.92
CA VAL A 84 -9.69 12.21 -4.22
C VAL A 84 -10.46 12.30 -2.90
N ILE A 85 -10.35 13.44 -2.21
CA ILE A 85 -11.10 13.69 -0.97
C ILE A 85 -12.61 13.71 -1.26
N ASN A 86 -13.04 14.38 -2.32
CA ASN A 86 -14.44 14.42 -2.74
C ASN A 86 -14.96 13.03 -3.09
N ILE A 87 -14.20 12.26 -3.89
CA ILE A 87 -14.54 10.85 -4.19
C ILE A 87 -14.67 10.03 -2.91
N ALA A 88 -13.78 10.22 -1.93
CA ALA A 88 -13.84 9.51 -0.65
C ALA A 88 -15.08 9.89 0.16
N ILE A 89 -15.39 11.18 0.28
CA ILE A 89 -16.58 11.69 0.99
C ILE A 89 -17.87 11.14 0.35
N GLU A 90 -18.00 11.26 -0.97
CA GLU A 90 -19.15 10.75 -1.73
C GLU A 90 -19.37 9.24 -1.54
N ASN A 91 -18.31 8.50 -1.25
CA ASN A 91 -18.35 7.06 -1.04
C ASN A 91 -18.33 6.65 0.45
N ASN A 92 -18.52 7.56 1.41
CA ASN A 92 -18.44 7.29 2.86
C ASN A 92 -17.12 6.61 3.28
N ILE A 93 -16.01 7.14 2.76
CA ILE A 93 -14.65 6.72 3.04
C ILE A 93 -13.94 7.81 3.83
N THR A 94 -13.43 7.45 5.00
CA THR A 94 -12.53 8.31 5.77
C THR A 94 -11.09 7.97 5.42
N ILE A 95 -10.31 8.97 5.00
CA ILE A 95 -8.88 8.82 4.75
C ILE A 95 -8.12 9.31 5.99
N LEU A 96 -7.38 8.42 6.64
CA LEU A 96 -6.48 8.74 7.73
C LEU A 96 -5.03 8.70 7.21
N LYS A 97 -4.38 9.86 7.21
CA LYS A 97 -2.96 9.97 6.87
C LYS A 97 -2.12 9.67 8.11
N LEU A 98 -1.14 8.79 7.98
CA LEU A 98 -0.17 8.51 9.03
C LEU A 98 0.75 9.72 9.26
N PRO A 99 1.18 9.98 10.51
CA PRO A 99 2.14 11.03 10.80
C PRO A 99 3.45 10.82 10.03
N PRO A 100 4.14 11.91 9.63
CA PRO A 100 5.40 11.81 8.91
C PRO A 100 6.45 11.04 9.74
N HIS A 101 7.36 10.34 9.06
CA HIS A 101 8.45 9.56 9.66
C HIS A 101 8.02 8.41 10.59
N THR A 102 6.74 8.03 10.62
CA THR A 102 6.24 6.93 11.46
C THR A 102 6.05 5.61 10.72
N SER A 103 6.50 5.48 9.46
CA SER A 103 6.24 4.28 8.66
C SER A 103 6.75 2.99 9.32
N HIS A 104 7.91 3.08 9.96
CA HIS A 104 8.54 1.99 10.71
C HIS A 104 7.80 1.58 12.01
N ILE A 105 6.73 2.30 12.37
CA ILE A 105 5.92 2.07 13.58
C ILE A 105 4.46 1.80 13.22
N LEU A 106 3.88 2.61 12.33
CA LEU A 106 2.44 2.66 12.09
C LEU A 106 2.01 2.13 10.72
N GLN A 107 2.94 1.82 9.80
CA GLN A 107 2.59 1.39 8.45
C GLN A 107 2.64 -0.15 8.35
N PRO A 108 1.49 -0.85 8.21
CA PRO A 108 1.42 -2.31 8.24
C PRO A 108 2.22 -3.04 7.14
N LEU A 109 2.25 -2.44 5.95
CA LEU A 109 2.98 -2.98 4.81
C LEU A 109 4.50 -2.96 5.06
N ASP A 110 5.06 -1.89 5.60
CA ASP A 110 6.48 -1.74 5.95
C ASP A 110 6.88 -2.69 7.08
N LEU A 111 6.05 -2.82 8.11
CA LEU A 111 6.33 -3.65 9.30
C LEU A 111 6.36 -5.16 9.03
N SER A 112 5.70 -5.62 7.98
CA SER A 112 5.49 -7.06 7.74
C SER A 112 5.53 -7.44 6.27
N VAL A 113 4.67 -6.81 5.47
CA VAL A 113 4.37 -7.25 4.09
C VAL A 113 5.57 -7.06 3.16
N PHE A 114 6.24 -5.92 3.18
CA PHE A 114 7.36 -5.63 2.29
C PHE A 114 8.60 -6.45 2.60
N LYS A 115 8.85 -6.82 3.86
CA LYS A 115 9.91 -7.78 4.22
C LYS A 115 9.67 -9.13 3.53
N SER A 116 8.43 -9.62 3.61
CA SER A 116 7.97 -10.87 3.01
C SER A 116 8.05 -10.84 1.47
N LEU A 117 7.66 -9.71 0.86
CA LEU A 117 7.75 -9.48 -0.59
C LEU A 117 9.20 -9.45 -1.08
N LYS A 118 10.09 -8.69 -0.42
CA LYS A 118 11.52 -8.58 -0.78
C LYS A 118 12.21 -9.94 -0.77
N THR A 119 11.98 -10.72 0.29
CA THR A 119 12.58 -12.06 0.43
C THR A 119 12.20 -12.97 -0.75
N ARG A 120 10.92 -12.98 -1.14
CA ARG A 120 10.45 -13.78 -2.29
C ARG A 120 10.90 -13.20 -3.62
N TRP A 121 10.93 -11.87 -3.75
CA TRP A 121 11.46 -11.17 -4.92
C TRP A 121 12.90 -11.59 -5.20
N ASP A 122 13.76 -11.58 -4.17
CA ASP A 122 15.16 -11.96 -4.32
C ASP A 122 15.31 -13.42 -4.78
N GLN A 123 14.52 -14.34 -4.22
CA GLN A 123 14.51 -15.74 -4.65
C GLN A 123 14.08 -15.91 -6.11
N LYS A 124 12.98 -15.27 -6.52
CA LYS A 124 12.46 -15.34 -7.90
C LYS A 124 13.42 -14.67 -8.88
N LEU A 125 14.02 -13.55 -8.50
CA LEU A 125 15.01 -12.83 -9.29
C LEU A 125 16.26 -13.68 -9.54
N VAL A 126 16.83 -14.30 -8.50
CA VAL A 126 17.98 -15.20 -8.62
C VAL A 126 17.64 -16.39 -9.52
N GLY A 127 16.47 -17.00 -9.34
CA GLY A 127 16.00 -18.11 -10.17
C GLY A 127 15.88 -17.73 -11.66
N TRP A 128 15.35 -16.53 -11.94
CA TRP A 128 15.25 -16.02 -13.31
C TRP A 128 16.63 -15.70 -13.90
N GLN A 129 17.51 -15.05 -13.14
CA GLN A 129 18.85 -14.65 -13.61
C GLN A 129 19.74 -15.85 -13.93
N ARG A 130 19.65 -16.95 -13.17
CA ARG A 130 20.39 -18.19 -13.47
C ARG A 130 20.05 -18.78 -14.83
N LYS A 131 18.81 -18.58 -15.31
CA LYS A 131 18.33 -19.05 -16.61
C LYS A 131 18.52 -18.02 -17.74
N ASN A 132 18.79 -16.76 -17.39
CA ASN A 132 18.85 -15.63 -18.32
C ASN A 132 20.09 -14.77 -18.04
N VAL A 133 21.26 -15.41 -18.05
CA VAL A 133 22.54 -14.78 -17.70
C VAL A 133 22.80 -13.56 -18.59
N GLY A 134 23.23 -12.45 -17.99
CA GLY A 134 23.53 -11.20 -18.69
C GLY A 134 22.32 -10.38 -19.14
N SER A 135 21.09 -10.86 -18.91
CA SER A 135 19.87 -10.16 -19.31
C SER A 135 19.32 -9.28 -18.19
N LYS A 136 18.87 -8.07 -18.54
CA LYS A 136 18.05 -7.24 -17.64
C LYS A 136 16.63 -7.78 -17.62
N ILE A 137 15.99 -7.79 -16.44
CA ILE A 137 14.61 -8.26 -16.31
C ILE A 137 13.66 -7.41 -17.17
N PRO A 138 12.94 -8.03 -18.13
CA PRO A 138 11.93 -7.31 -18.91
C PRO A 138 10.76 -6.87 -18.02
N LYS A 139 10.13 -5.74 -18.34
CA LYS A 139 8.98 -5.21 -17.57
C LYS A 139 7.82 -6.21 -17.45
N ILE A 140 7.53 -6.98 -18.50
CA ILE A 140 6.54 -8.07 -18.45
C ILE A 140 6.90 -9.15 -17.42
N ILE A 141 8.18 -9.51 -17.31
CA ILE A 141 8.63 -10.50 -16.31
C ILE A 141 8.52 -9.89 -14.91
N PHE A 142 8.91 -8.63 -14.73
CA PHE A 142 8.69 -7.92 -13.47
C PHE A 142 7.21 -7.95 -13.05
N SER A 143 6.29 -7.62 -13.96
CA SER A 143 4.85 -7.63 -13.70
C SER A 143 4.35 -9.02 -13.27
N LYS A 144 4.77 -10.08 -13.97
CA LYS A 144 4.43 -11.47 -13.63
C LYS A 144 4.93 -11.85 -12.24
N LEU A 145 6.21 -11.61 -11.97
CA LEU A 145 6.81 -11.96 -10.68
C LEU A 145 6.16 -11.21 -9.53
N ILE A 146 5.85 -9.92 -9.68
CA ILE A 146 5.13 -9.16 -8.65
C ILE A 146 3.73 -9.74 -8.41
N GLY A 147 3.01 -10.12 -9.47
CA GLY A 147 1.71 -10.78 -9.37
C GLY A 147 1.77 -12.12 -8.63
N GLU A 148 2.74 -12.97 -8.98
CA GLU A 148 3.00 -14.25 -8.30
C GLU A 148 3.31 -14.04 -6.81
N ILE A 149 4.27 -13.17 -6.50
CA ILE A 149 4.71 -12.93 -5.12
C ILE A 149 3.57 -12.36 -4.28
N TRP A 150 2.74 -11.47 -4.86
CA TRP A 150 1.58 -10.93 -4.17
C TRP A 150 0.52 -12.01 -3.92
N THR A 151 0.33 -12.91 -4.88
CA THR A 151 -0.54 -14.09 -4.72
C THR A 151 -0.05 -15.02 -3.62
N GLU A 152 1.26 -15.24 -3.52
CA GLU A 152 1.90 -16.09 -2.49
C GLU A 152 1.93 -15.46 -1.08
N SER A 153 1.69 -14.15 -0.95
CA SER A 153 1.62 -13.49 0.36
C SER A 153 0.41 -13.97 1.15
N THR A 154 0.62 -14.45 2.38
CA THR A 154 -0.46 -15.04 3.18
C THR A 154 -1.26 -13.97 3.94
N PRO A 155 -2.56 -14.20 4.21
CA PRO A 155 -3.37 -13.30 5.03
C PRO A 155 -2.76 -13.01 6.41
N GLN A 156 -2.04 -13.98 6.98
CA GLN A 156 -1.40 -13.82 8.28
C GLN A 156 -0.30 -12.76 8.28
N VAL A 157 0.47 -12.63 7.18
CA VAL A 157 1.51 -11.59 7.06
C VAL A 157 0.88 -10.20 7.12
N ILE A 158 -0.29 -10.03 6.49
CA ILE A 158 -1.05 -8.78 6.51
C ILE A 158 -1.59 -8.51 7.91
N LYS A 159 -2.34 -9.46 8.49
CA LYS A 159 -2.90 -9.32 9.84
C LYS A 159 -1.83 -8.99 10.87
N ASN A 160 -0.69 -9.67 10.85
CA ASN A 160 0.44 -9.38 11.73
C ASN A 160 0.98 -7.95 11.56
N GLY A 161 0.98 -7.41 10.34
CA GLY A 161 1.36 -6.02 10.08
C GLY A 161 0.40 -5.03 10.76
N LEU A 162 -0.92 -5.27 10.65
CA LEU A 162 -1.93 -4.44 11.30
C LEU A 162 -1.88 -4.50 12.82
N VAL A 163 -1.65 -5.70 13.39
CA VAL A 163 -1.47 -5.90 14.83
C VAL A 163 -0.24 -5.14 15.33
N LYS A 164 0.90 -5.28 14.64
CA LYS A 164 2.16 -4.59 15.00
C LYS A 164 2.03 -3.07 14.94
N ALA A 165 1.28 -2.56 13.96
CA ALA A 165 0.99 -1.14 13.84
C ALA A 165 -0.03 -0.63 14.87
N GLY A 166 -0.64 -1.52 15.68
CA GLY A 166 -1.70 -1.16 16.62
C GLY A 166 -2.98 -0.67 15.96
N ILE A 167 -3.20 -1.02 14.68
CA ILE A 167 -4.35 -0.59 13.90
C ILE A 167 -5.53 -1.54 14.07
N PHE A 168 -5.28 -2.86 13.97
CA PHE A 168 -6.33 -3.86 14.12
C PHE A 168 -5.80 -5.18 14.72
N PRO A 169 -6.27 -5.58 15.92
CA PRO A 169 -7.12 -4.78 16.82
C PRO A 169 -6.41 -3.49 17.23
N PHE A 170 -7.19 -2.44 17.51
CA PHE A 170 -6.61 -1.14 17.87
C PHE A 170 -5.86 -1.25 19.20
N ASN A 171 -4.61 -0.81 19.20
CA ASN A 171 -3.76 -0.75 20.38
C ASN A 171 -2.87 0.47 20.31
N LYS A 172 -3.18 1.51 21.09
CA LYS A 172 -2.41 2.74 21.15
C LYS A 172 -1.03 2.56 21.81
N ASP A 173 -0.86 1.53 22.63
CA ASP A 173 0.35 1.31 23.44
C ASP A 173 1.49 0.68 22.62
N VAL A 174 1.27 0.40 21.33
CA VAL A 174 2.35 0.02 20.39
C VAL A 174 3.34 1.17 20.16
N VAL A 175 2.90 2.41 20.37
CA VAL A 175 3.76 3.59 20.35
C VAL A 175 4.14 3.91 21.79
N PRO A 176 5.41 3.73 22.19
CA PRO A 176 5.83 4.01 23.56
C PRO A 176 5.69 5.51 23.86
N LYS A 177 5.42 5.87 25.13
CA LYS A 177 5.20 7.27 25.52
C LYS A 177 6.40 8.16 25.19
N GLU A 178 7.58 7.60 25.25
CA GLU A 178 8.87 8.25 24.97
C GLU A 178 9.05 8.60 23.48
N ALA A 179 8.27 7.99 22.59
CA ALA A 179 8.28 8.32 21.16
C ALA A 179 7.43 9.55 20.81
N PHE A 180 6.61 10.04 21.74
CA PHE A 180 5.84 11.26 21.55
C PHE A 180 6.65 12.50 21.95
N ASP A 181 6.34 13.64 21.33
CA ASP A 181 6.82 14.92 21.83
C ASP A 181 6.23 15.16 23.25
N PRO A 182 7.07 15.32 24.30
CA PRO A 182 6.57 15.41 25.68
C PRO A 182 5.63 16.59 25.92
N THR A 183 5.84 17.70 25.19
CA THR A 183 5.02 18.91 25.34
C THR A 183 3.66 18.72 24.68
N ALA A 184 3.62 18.17 23.47
CA ALA A 184 2.40 17.85 22.74
C ALA A 184 1.59 16.77 23.48
N LEU A 185 2.25 15.74 24.02
CA LEU A 185 1.59 14.70 24.80
C LEU A 185 0.94 15.29 26.05
N LYS A 186 1.67 16.10 26.84
CA LYS A 186 1.12 16.75 28.03
C LYS A 186 -0.06 17.67 27.71
N ARG A 187 0.00 18.41 26.58
CA ARG A 187 -1.13 19.24 26.11
C ARG A 187 -2.34 18.38 25.77
N TRP A 188 -2.15 17.29 25.04
CA TRP A 188 -3.21 16.36 24.67
C TRP A 188 -3.86 15.74 25.91
N GLU A 189 -3.07 15.25 26.85
CA GLU A 189 -3.54 14.68 28.12
C GLU A 189 -4.40 15.71 28.87
N ASN A 190 -3.89 16.93 29.07
CA ASN A 190 -4.62 17.99 29.77
C ASN A 190 -5.97 18.38 29.12
N GLN A 191 -6.08 18.29 27.79
CA GLN A 191 -7.32 18.59 27.07
C GLN A 191 -8.35 17.45 27.14
N HIS A 192 -7.91 16.22 27.37
CA HIS A 192 -8.76 15.02 27.33
C HIS A 192 -8.92 14.35 28.70
N TYR A 193 -8.37 14.93 29.77
CA TYR A 193 -8.50 14.46 31.16
C TYR A 193 -9.94 14.53 31.72
N HIS A 194 -10.90 15.13 31.00
CA HIS A 194 -12.30 15.26 31.42
C HIS A 194 -13.30 14.45 30.58
N ILE A 195 -12.83 13.52 29.74
CA ILE A 195 -13.71 12.76 28.83
C ILE A 195 -13.42 11.26 28.92
N TRP A 196 -13.42 10.71 30.14
CA TRP A 196 -13.64 9.28 30.43
C TRP A 196 -14.27 9.16 31.82
#